data_AF-A0A6N2AR05-F1
#
_entry.id   AF-A0A6N2AR05-F1
#
_cell.length_a   1.000
_cell.length_b   1.000
_cell.length_c   1.000
_cell.angle_alpha   90.00
_cell.angle_beta   90.00
_cell.angle_gamma   90.00
#
_symmetry.space_group_name_H-M   'P 1'
#
loop_
_entity.id
_entity.type
_entity.pdbx_description
1 polymer ?
#
loop_
_entity_poly.entity_id
_entity_poly.type
_entity_poly.pdbx_seq_one_letter_code
_entity_poly.pdbx_strand_id
1 'polypeptide(L)'
;GCNNNTCSHIPYNPFIRTSTGGELAQDVVSLQSTDGSNPRKYLSTKNGVVFDCAPHSLLEGLAKGVRGILGLGNGYVGFPTQLANAFSIPRKFAICLTSSTTSRGVIFFGDSPYVFLPGMDVSKRLVYTPLLKNPVSTSGSYFEGEPSTDYFIGVTSIKINGNVVPINTTLLNITKDGKGGTKISTVEPYTKLETSIYNALTKAFVKAISKVPRVKPVAPFKVCYNRTSLGSTRVGPGVPPIELVLRNKNATTYTSWTIWGSNSMVAVNDDVLCLGFVDGGVEFEPTTSIVIGAHQIEDNLLQFDIANKRLGFTSSLLFGQTTCANFNFTSKP
;
A
#
# COMPACT_ATOMS: atom_id res chain seq x y z
N GLY A 1 5.66 9.94 -26.89
CA GLY A 1 6.72 10.34 -27.86
C GLY A 1 6.66 11.85 -28.05
N CYS A 2 7.71 12.51 -28.56
CA CYS A 2 7.71 13.98 -28.66
C CYS A 2 7.72 14.45 -30.11
N ASN A 3 6.89 15.43 -30.44
CA ASN A 3 6.86 16.13 -31.72
C ASN A 3 6.52 17.62 -31.48
N ASN A 4 7.23 18.54 -32.13
CA ASN A 4 7.03 20.00 -32.03
C ASN A 4 6.87 20.53 -30.59
N ASN A 5 7.78 20.15 -29.68
CA ASN A 5 7.77 20.50 -28.25
C ASN A 5 6.60 19.96 -27.42
N THR A 6 5.72 19.14 -28.00
CA THR A 6 4.68 18.40 -27.26
C THR A 6 5.14 16.96 -27.09
N CYS A 7 5.19 16.49 -25.84
CA CYS A 7 5.45 15.10 -25.53
C CYS A 7 4.14 14.42 -25.12
N SER A 8 3.77 13.36 -25.81
CA SER A 8 2.63 12.52 -25.44
C SER A 8 3.04 11.42 -24.47
N HIS A 9 2.14 11.13 -23.54
CA HIS A 9 2.20 10.02 -22.61
C HIS A 9 0.84 9.33 -22.54
N ILE A 10 0.76 8.20 -21.84
CA ILE A 10 -0.46 7.40 -21.72
C ILE A 10 -0.89 7.41 -20.25
N PRO A 11 -1.74 8.37 -19.83
CA PRO A 11 -2.29 8.36 -18.48
C PRO A 11 -3.20 7.14 -18.31
N TYR A 12 -3.14 6.55 -17.12
CA TYR A 12 -3.89 5.35 -16.76
C TYR A 12 -4.70 5.59 -15.49
N ASN A 13 -6.01 5.33 -15.55
CA ASN A 13 -6.86 5.24 -14.37
C ASN A 13 -6.97 3.77 -13.94
N PRO A 14 -6.39 3.39 -12.78
CA PRO A 14 -6.37 2.02 -12.31
C PRO A 14 -7.69 1.54 -11.69
N PHE A 15 -8.64 2.44 -11.39
CA PHE A 15 -9.95 2.09 -10.82
C PHE A 15 -10.93 1.56 -11.87
N ILE A 16 -10.89 2.13 -13.07
CA ILE A 16 -11.69 1.69 -14.23
C ILE A 16 -10.84 0.94 -15.27
N ARG A 17 -9.55 0.73 -14.99
CA ARG A 17 -8.58 0.03 -15.85
C ARG A 17 -8.53 0.59 -17.27
N THR A 18 -8.55 1.92 -17.40
CA THR A 18 -8.60 2.59 -18.69
C THR A 18 -7.39 3.49 -18.88
N SER A 19 -6.76 3.39 -20.04
CA SER A 19 -5.71 4.27 -20.52
C SER A 19 -6.21 5.10 -21.69
N THR A 20 -5.66 6.28 -21.88
CA THR A 20 -5.93 7.11 -23.07
C THR A 20 -4.68 7.91 -23.46
N GLY A 21 -4.75 8.70 -24.52
CA GLY A 21 -3.67 9.63 -24.87
C GLY A 21 -3.71 10.86 -23.97
N GLY A 22 -2.55 11.26 -23.46
CA GLY A 22 -2.37 12.48 -22.67
C GLY A 22 -1.14 13.26 -23.11
N GLU A 23 -1.08 14.51 -22.69
CA GLU A 23 0.05 15.41 -22.95
C GLU A 23 0.84 15.63 -21.67
N LEU A 24 2.17 15.51 -21.76
CA LEU A 24 3.03 15.90 -20.66
C LEU A 24 3.06 17.42 -20.54
N ALA A 25 2.79 17.89 -19.32
CA ALA A 25 2.89 19.27 -18.92
C ALA A 25 3.87 19.40 -17.74
N GLN A 26 4.29 20.63 -17.48
CA GLN A 26 5.19 20.95 -16.38
C GLN A 26 4.69 22.21 -15.69
N ASP A 27 4.49 22.15 -14.38
CA ASP A 27 4.03 23.29 -13.59
C ASP A 27 4.54 23.21 -12.14
N VAL A 28 4.46 24.33 -11.44
CA VAL A 28 4.88 24.48 -10.05
C VAL A 28 3.94 23.72 -9.13
N VAL A 29 4.53 22.95 -8.20
CA VAL A 29 3.80 22.33 -7.09
C VAL A 29 4.31 22.92 -5.79
N SER A 30 3.37 23.24 -4.89
CA SER A 30 3.63 23.76 -3.55
C SER A 30 3.20 22.77 -2.48
N LEU A 31 4.08 22.49 -1.52
CA LEU A 31 3.86 21.54 -0.42
C LEU A 31 4.34 22.14 0.90
N GLN A 32 3.70 21.79 2.01
CA GLN A 32 4.21 22.17 3.33
C GLN A 32 5.49 21.38 3.63
N SER A 33 6.54 22.09 4.03
CA SER A 33 7.69 21.45 4.67
C SER A 33 7.32 20.95 6.07
N THR A 34 8.16 20.10 6.66
CA THR A 34 7.91 19.52 7.99
C THR A 34 9.23 19.24 8.68
N ASP A 35 9.25 19.32 10.01
CA ASP A 35 10.34 18.84 10.86
C ASP A 35 10.14 17.37 11.28
N GLY A 36 9.15 16.70 10.69
CA GLY A 36 8.74 15.35 11.06
C GLY A 36 7.66 15.30 12.15
N SER A 37 7.36 16.41 12.83
CA SER A 37 6.35 16.49 13.90
C SER A 37 5.17 17.40 13.57
N ASN A 38 5.43 18.49 12.85
CA ASN A 38 4.45 19.52 12.52
C ASN A 38 4.75 20.10 11.13
N PRO A 39 3.71 20.47 10.35
CA PRO A 39 3.90 21.28 9.16
C PRO A 39 4.59 22.61 9.46
N ARG A 40 5.35 23.08 8.50
CA ARG A 40 6.06 24.36 8.45
C ARG A 40 5.61 25.13 7.20
N LYS A 41 6.40 26.12 6.78
CA LYS A 41 6.14 26.91 5.59
C LYS A 41 5.99 26.07 4.32
N TYR A 42 5.18 26.58 3.39
CA TYR A 42 5.10 26.05 2.04
C TYR A 42 6.41 26.26 1.28
N LEU A 43 6.80 25.24 0.53
CA LEU A 43 7.91 25.26 -0.42
C LEU A 43 7.35 24.93 -1.80
N SER A 44 7.79 25.69 -2.80
CA SER A 44 7.40 25.49 -4.19
C SER A 44 8.60 25.02 -5.00
N THR A 45 8.35 24.12 -5.95
CA THR A 45 9.38 23.68 -6.88
C THR A 45 9.80 24.85 -7.79
N LYS A 46 11.12 25.07 -7.94
CA LYS A 46 11.63 26.18 -8.77
C LYS A 46 11.35 25.98 -10.27
N ASN A 47 11.51 24.75 -10.72
CA ASN A 47 11.38 24.38 -12.14
C ASN A 47 10.09 23.59 -12.39
N GLY A 48 9.16 23.53 -11.45
CA GLY A 48 7.98 22.67 -11.58
C GLY A 48 8.24 21.18 -11.44
N VAL A 49 7.18 20.40 -11.62
CA VAL A 49 7.20 18.94 -11.78
C VAL A 49 6.47 18.61 -13.08
N VAL A 50 6.88 17.51 -13.72
CA VAL A 50 6.24 16.98 -14.91
C VAL A 50 5.04 16.12 -14.48
N PHE A 51 3.90 16.30 -15.15
CA PHE A 51 2.69 15.51 -14.96
C PHE A 51 1.97 15.32 -16.29
N ASP A 52 0.95 14.46 -16.27
CA ASP A 52 0.18 14.11 -17.46
C ASP A 52 -1.19 14.80 -17.43
N CYS A 53 -1.52 15.53 -18.50
CA CYS A 53 -2.85 16.06 -18.73
C CYS A 53 -3.74 14.95 -19.27
N ALA A 54 -4.76 14.59 -18.49
CA ALA A 54 -5.71 13.54 -18.82
C ALA A 54 -7.10 14.10 -19.14
N PRO A 55 -7.85 13.49 -20.07
CA PRO A 55 -9.24 13.88 -20.32
C PRO A 55 -10.13 13.57 -19.12
N HIS A 56 -11.23 14.33 -19.00
CA HIS A 56 -12.18 14.22 -17.88
C HIS A 56 -12.78 12.81 -17.72
N SER A 57 -12.88 12.02 -18.80
CA SER A 57 -13.33 10.63 -18.75
C SER A 57 -12.48 9.75 -17.82
N LEU A 58 -11.18 10.04 -17.68
CA LEU A 58 -10.31 9.33 -16.75
C LEU A 58 -10.54 9.70 -15.27
N LEU A 59 -11.50 10.56 -14.94
CA LEU A 59 -11.92 10.81 -13.55
C LEU A 59 -13.00 9.83 -13.07
N GLU A 60 -13.56 9.01 -13.95
CA GLU A 60 -14.56 8.02 -13.57
C GLU A 60 -14.03 7.05 -12.50
N GLY A 61 -14.88 6.72 -11.52
CA GLY A 61 -14.53 5.85 -10.39
C GLY A 61 -13.66 6.51 -9.30
N LEU A 62 -13.13 7.72 -9.51
CA LEU A 62 -12.40 8.45 -8.47
C LEU A 62 -13.36 9.05 -7.42
N ALA A 63 -12.80 9.37 -6.24
CA ALA A 63 -13.55 10.00 -5.17
C ALA A 63 -14.14 11.36 -5.60
N LYS A 64 -15.31 11.70 -5.05
CA LYS A 64 -16.02 12.94 -5.38
C LYS A 64 -15.11 14.17 -5.15
N GLY A 65 -15.01 15.03 -6.16
CA GLY A 65 -14.22 16.26 -6.11
C GLY A 65 -12.74 16.08 -6.49
N VAL A 66 -12.26 14.86 -6.69
CA VAL A 66 -10.91 14.59 -7.17
C VAL A 66 -10.77 15.01 -8.65
N ARG A 67 -9.58 15.49 -9.01
CA ARG A 67 -9.24 16.01 -10.36
C ARG A 67 -8.10 15.26 -11.04
N GLY A 68 -7.57 14.21 -10.43
CA GLY A 68 -6.47 13.42 -10.98
C GLY A 68 -5.91 12.42 -9.97
N ILE A 69 -4.78 11.81 -10.33
CA ILE A 69 -4.12 10.78 -9.54
C ILE A 69 -2.67 11.21 -9.32
N LEU A 70 -2.21 11.14 -8.06
CA LEU A 70 -0.80 11.35 -7.73
C LEU A 70 -0.04 10.02 -7.76
N GLY A 71 0.74 9.80 -8.82
CA GLY A 71 1.55 8.59 -8.98
C GLY A 71 2.77 8.57 -8.06
N LEU A 72 2.79 7.64 -7.10
CA LEU A 72 3.92 7.45 -6.17
C LEU A 72 4.93 6.40 -6.65
N GLY A 73 4.81 5.88 -7.87
CA GLY A 73 5.63 4.78 -8.39
C GLY A 73 7.13 5.08 -8.48
N ASN A 74 7.94 4.03 -8.55
CA ASN A 74 9.40 4.07 -8.67
C ASN A 74 9.85 4.26 -10.14
N GLY A 75 9.32 5.30 -10.78
CA GLY A 75 9.71 5.76 -12.12
C GLY A 75 10.42 7.11 -12.07
N TYR A 76 11.01 7.52 -13.20
CA TYR A 76 11.68 8.83 -13.33
C TYR A 76 10.72 10.01 -13.13
N VAL A 77 9.49 9.87 -13.61
CA VAL A 77 8.40 10.85 -13.43
C VAL A 77 7.53 10.56 -12.19
N GLY A 78 7.89 9.56 -11.37
CA GLY A 78 7.21 9.30 -10.12
C GLY A 78 7.36 10.48 -9.16
N PHE A 79 6.27 10.90 -8.51
CA PHE A 79 6.26 12.11 -7.69
C PHE A 79 7.34 12.12 -6.59
N PRO A 80 7.63 11.01 -5.86
CA PRO A 80 8.75 10.96 -4.91
C PRO A 80 10.12 11.26 -5.56
N THR A 81 10.36 10.77 -6.77
CA THR A 81 11.60 11.02 -7.52
C THR A 81 11.72 12.49 -7.92
N GLN A 82 10.62 13.07 -8.41
CA GLN A 82 10.59 14.47 -8.83
C GLN A 82 10.83 15.42 -7.64
N LEU A 83 10.19 15.16 -6.50
CA LEU A 83 10.39 15.96 -5.29
C LEU A 83 11.80 15.82 -4.71
N ALA A 84 12.36 14.60 -4.72
CA ALA A 84 13.74 14.37 -4.29
C ALA A 84 14.72 15.23 -5.07
N ASN A 85 14.55 15.31 -6.39
CA ASN A 85 15.37 16.16 -7.25
C ASN A 85 15.09 17.65 -7.03
N ALA A 86 13.81 18.06 -7.02
CA ALA A 86 13.43 19.47 -6.95
C ALA A 86 13.84 20.14 -5.63
N PHE A 87 13.84 19.40 -4.53
CA PHE A 87 14.19 19.91 -3.19
C PHE A 87 15.55 19.40 -2.68
N SER A 88 16.29 18.62 -3.48
CA SER A 88 17.57 18.02 -3.06
C SER A 88 17.47 17.23 -1.75
N ILE A 89 16.38 16.47 -1.59
CA ILE A 89 16.12 15.62 -0.42
C ILE A 89 16.34 14.14 -0.78
N PRO A 90 16.58 13.26 0.19
CA PRO A 90 16.72 11.82 -0.08
C PRO A 90 15.52 11.26 -0.86
N ARG A 91 15.80 10.42 -1.87
CA ARG A 91 14.77 9.74 -2.68
C ARG A 91 14.09 8.62 -1.89
N LYS A 92 13.24 9.03 -0.96
CA LYS A 92 12.40 8.20 -0.10
C LYS A 92 11.15 8.96 0.30
N PHE A 93 10.11 8.22 0.65
CA PHE A 93 8.89 8.77 1.22
C PHE A 93 8.32 7.79 2.24
N ALA A 94 7.49 8.29 3.15
CA ALA A 94 6.72 7.45 4.06
C ALA A 94 5.23 7.76 3.93
N ILE A 95 4.39 6.74 4.07
CA ILE A 95 2.93 6.86 4.07
C ILE A 95 2.37 6.26 5.36
N CYS A 96 1.40 6.96 5.93
CA CYS A 96 0.64 6.51 7.08
C CYS A 96 -0.83 6.79 6.78
N LEU A 97 -1.53 5.77 6.28
CA LEU A 97 -2.97 5.85 6.00
C LEU A 97 -3.76 5.68 7.30
N THR A 98 -4.77 6.51 7.51
CA THR A 98 -5.66 6.35 8.67
C THR A 98 -6.84 5.46 8.30
N SER A 99 -7.30 4.66 9.26
CA SER A 99 -8.56 3.92 9.18
C SER A 99 -9.81 4.80 9.34
N SER A 100 -9.65 6.08 9.69
CA SER A 100 -10.76 7.03 9.88
C SER A 100 -11.11 7.76 8.58
N THR A 101 -12.38 7.79 8.23
CA THR A 101 -12.89 8.56 7.08
C THR A 101 -13.04 10.07 7.36
N THR A 102 -12.91 10.48 8.61
CA THR A 102 -13.08 11.87 9.07
C THR A 102 -11.77 12.51 9.52
N SER A 103 -10.69 11.74 9.61
CA SER A 103 -9.36 12.21 10.02
C SER A 103 -8.38 12.14 8.84
N ARG A 104 -7.25 12.84 8.95
CA ARG A 104 -6.22 12.85 7.90
C ARG A 104 -5.09 11.90 8.25
N GLY A 105 -4.71 11.05 7.28
CA GLY A 105 -3.39 10.42 7.28
C GLY A 105 -2.32 11.38 6.75
N VAL A 106 -1.08 10.92 6.63
CA VAL A 106 0.06 11.74 6.21
C VAL A 106 0.98 10.99 5.25
N ILE A 107 1.53 11.72 4.27
CA ILE A 107 2.65 11.30 3.43
C ILE A 107 3.81 12.25 3.68
N PHE A 108 4.98 11.70 3.97
CA PHE A 108 6.23 12.43 4.12
C PHE A 108 7.11 12.20 2.90
N PHE A 109 7.65 13.25 2.30
CA PHE A 109 8.68 13.14 1.28
C PHE A 109 10.03 13.55 1.88
N GLY A 110 11.05 12.71 1.71
CA GLY A 110 12.35 12.87 2.37
C GLY A 110 12.54 11.95 3.58
N ASP A 111 13.34 12.41 4.54
CA ASP A 111 13.75 11.60 5.69
C ASP A 111 12.84 11.72 6.92
N SER A 112 12.97 10.73 7.80
CA SER A 112 12.57 10.74 9.20
C SER A 112 13.28 11.87 9.99
N PRO A 113 12.78 12.27 11.18
CA PRO A 113 11.84 11.55 12.05
C PRO A 113 10.38 11.59 11.58
N TYR A 114 9.57 10.65 12.08
CA TYR A 114 8.11 10.65 11.87
C TYR A 114 7.43 10.65 13.25
N VAL A 115 7.05 11.83 13.74
CA VAL A 115 6.60 12.01 15.12
C VAL A 115 5.09 12.17 15.16
N PHE A 116 4.44 11.26 15.87
CA PHE A 116 2.99 11.27 16.10
C PHE A 116 2.71 11.64 17.56
N LEU A 117 1.56 12.25 17.83
CA LEU A 117 1.16 12.52 19.20
C LEU A 117 1.14 11.23 20.04
N PRO A 118 1.57 11.27 21.31
CA PRO A 118 1.95 12.46 22.10
C PRO A 118 3.44 12.88 22.03
N GLY A 119 4.18 12.54 20.96
CA GLY A 119 5.63 12.81 20.83
C GLY A 119 6.44 11.57 20.46
N MET A 120 5.79 10.59 19.85
CA MET A 120 6.34 9.30 19.51
C MET A 120 6.96 9.33 18.12
N ASP A 121 8.28 9.23 18.04
CA ASP A 121 8.99 9.01 16.79
C ASP A 121 8.89 7.54 16.36
N VAL A 122 7.98 7.27 15.42
CA VAL A 122 7.71 5.90 14.96
C VAL A 122 8.78 5.38 14.01
N SER A 123 9.65 6.24 13.47
CA SER A 123 10.76 5.83 12.60
C SER A 123 11.73 4.86 13.30
N LYS A 124 11.85 4.97 14.63
CA LYS A 124 12.65 4.10 15.50
C LYS A 124 12.14 2.66 15.59
N ARG A 125 10.93 2.39 15.08
CA ARG A 125 10.28 1.07 15.09
C ARG A 125 10.28 0.38 13.73
N LEU A 126 10.93 0.98 12.74
CA LEU A 126 10.96 0.43 11.39
C LEU A 126 11.79 -0.85 11.35
N VAL A 127 11.19 -1.88 10.75
CA VAL A 127 11.89 -3.08 10.31
C VAL A 127 11.92 -3.07 8.78
N TYR A 128 13.00 -3.57 8.20
CA TYR A 128 13.25 -3.42 6.77
C TYR A 128 13.22 -4.75 6.02
N THR A 129 12.66 -4.72 4.81
CA THR A 129 12.78 -5.78 3.80
C THR A 129 13.24 -5.17 2.47
N PRO A 130 13.93 -5.90 1.58
CA PRO A 130 14.28 -5.40 0.26
C PRO A 130 13.04 -5.07 -0.59
N LEU A 131 13.11 -3.98 -1.34
CA LEU A 131 12.21 -3.73 -2.46
C LEU A 131 12.70 -4.52 -3.66
N LEU A 132 11.81 -5.33 -4.23
CA LEU A 132 12.06 -6.11 -5.44
C LEU A 132 11.62 -5.32 -6.68
N LYS A 133 12.20 -5.67 -7.83
CA LYS A 133 11.81 -5.12 -9.12
C LYS A 133 11.18 -6.23 -9.95
N ASN A 134 9.97 -6.00 -10.44
CA ASN A 134 9.37 -6.85 -11.46
C ASN A 134 9.91 -6.43 -12.84
N PRO A 135 10.49 -7.37 -13.63
CA PRO A 135 11.07 -7.04 -14.93
C PRO A 135 10.04 -6.66 -15.99
N VAL A 136 8.75 -6.94 -15.77
CA VAL A 136 7.66 -6.59 -16.68
C VAL A 136 6.72 -5.59 -16.01
N SER A 137 6.25 -4.62 -16.77
CA SER A 137 5.33 -3.59 -16.29
C SER A 137 3.99 -4.18 -15.87
N THR A 138 3.41 -3.55 -14.85
CA THR A 138 2.10 -3.88 -14.28
C THR A 138 1.08 -2.77 -14.53
N SER A 139 1.41 -1.83 -15.41
CA SER A 139 0.54 -0.71 -15.80
C SER A 139 -0.51 -1.20 -16.80
N GLY A 140 -1.66 -0.50 -16.90
CA GLY A 140 -2.68 -0.83 -17.91
C GLY A 140 -2.21 -0.62 -19.36
N SER A 141 -1.14 0.14 -19.55
CA SER A 141 -0.45 0.30 -20.83
C SER A 141 1.02 0.56 -20.58
N TYR A 142 1.88 -0.06 -21.39
CA TYR A 142 3.33 0.04 -21.26
C TYR A 142 4.01 -0.39 -22.57
N PHE A 143 5.26 -0.01 -22.74
CA PHE A 143 6.08 -0.47 -23.87
C PHE A 143 6.78 -1.79 -23.55
N GLU A 144 7.01 -2.61 -24.58
CA GLU A 144 7.74 -3.87 -24.41
C GLU A 144 9.12 -3.64 -23.76
N GLY A 145 9.45 -4.46 -22.77
CA GLY A 145 10.71 -4.34 -22.01
C GLY A 145 10.66 -3.33 -20.86
N GLU A 146 9.57 -2.57 -20.67
CA GLU A 146 9.44 -1.69 -19.52
C GLU A 146 9.22 -2.48 -18.22
N PRO A 147 10.02 -2.23 -17.17
CA PRO A 147 9.85 -2.90 -15.90
C PRO A 147 8.87 -2.16 -15.00
N SER A 148 8.14 -2.88 -14.14
CA SER A 148 7.12 -2.29 -13.26
C SER A 148 7.66 -1.18 -12.36
N THR A 149 6.89 -0.11 -12.21
CA THR A 149 7.13 0.98 -11.26
C THR A 149 6.48 0.74 -9.90
N ASP A 150 5.74 -0.37 -9.72
CA ASP A 150 5.13 -0.75 -8.44
C ASP A 150 6.19 -1.20 -7.42
N TYR A 151 5.80 -1.18 -6.15
CA TYR A 151 6.63 -1.60 -5.02
C TYR A 151 6.37 -3.06 -4.67
N PHE A 152 7.33 -3.94 -5.01
CA PHE A 152 7.28 -5.35 -4.67
C PHE A 152 8.13 -5.68 -3.43
N ILE A 153 7.70 -6.67 -2.65
CA ILE A 153 8.42 -7.22 -1.50
C ILE A 153 8.50 -8.75 -1.56
N GLY A 154 9.50 -9.32 -0.89
CA GLY A 154 9.78 -10.76 -0.94
C GLY A 154 9.10 -11.56 0.16
N VAL A 155 7.79 -11.85 0.00
CA VAL A 155 7.07 -12.80 0.86
C VAL A 155 7.54 -14.23 0.55
N THR A 156 7.87 -15.01 1.57
CA THR A 156 8.32 -16.41 1.42
C THR A 156 7.32 -17.42 1.96
N SER A 157 6.50 -17.03 2.93
CA SER A 157 5.40 -17.83 3.45
C SER A 157 4.37 -16.95 4.15
N ILE A 158 3.17 -17.51 4.34
CA ILE A 158 2.11 -16.90 5.15
C ILE A 158 1.90 -17.80 6.36
N LYS A 159 1.75 -17.20 7.55
CA LYS A 159 1.37 -17.92 8.76
C LYS A 159 0.05 -17.39 9.32
N ILE A 160 -0.72 -18.27 9.97
CA ILE A 160 -1.88 -17.90 10.78
C ILE A 160 -1.69 -18.49 12.17
N ASN A 161 -1.66 -17.62 13.18
CA ASN A 161 -1.37 -18.01 14.55
C ASN A 161 -0.07 -18.85 14.67
N GLY A 162 1.01 -18.41 14.00
CA GLY A 162 2.29 -19.11 13.95
C GLY A 162 2.36 -20.33 13.02
N ASN A 163 1.23 -20.85 12.53
CA ASN A 163 1.19 -22.04 11.67
C ASN A 163 1.30 -21.64 10.19
N VAL A 164 2.21 -22.28 9.45
CA VAL A 164 2.38 -22.05 8.01
C VAL A 164 1.13 -22.48 7.24
N VAL A 165 0.63 -21.59 6.37
CA VAL A 165 -0.46 -21.88 5.44
C VAL A 165 0.12 -22.66 4.25
N PRO A 166 -0.44 -23.84 3.90
CA PRO A 166 0.08 -24.64 2.79
C PRO A 166 -0.33 -24.01 1.44
N ILE A 167 0.55 -23.22 0.86
CA ILE A 167 0.39 -22.57 -0.45
C ILE A 167 1.51 -23.01 -1.40
N ASN A 168 1.27 -22.88 -2.71
CA ASN A 168 2.32 -23.02 -3.70
C ASN A 168 3.27 -21.81 -3.64
N THR A 169 4.45 -21.99 -3.06
CA THR A 169 5.42 -20.91 -2.85
C THR A 169 6.03 -20.38 -4.15
N THR A 170 5.90 -21.09 -5.27
CA THR A 170 6.39 -20.58 -6.56
C THR A 170 5.63 -19.34 -7.01
N LEU A 171 4.35 -19.22 -6.64
CA LEU A 171 3.51 -18.05 -6.88
C LEU A 171 4.01 -16.80 -6.16
N LEU A 172 4.79 -16.95 -5.08
CA LEU A 172 5.34 -15.83 -4.30
C LEU A 172 6.60 -15.23 -4.95
N ASN A 173 7.21 -15.93 -5.90
CA ASN A 173 8.37 -15.42 -6.63
C ASN A 173 7.92 -14.68 -7.88
N ILE A 174 8.70 -13.66 -8.27
CA ILE A 174 8.51 -12.98 -9.54
C ILE A 174 9.26 -13.77 -10.61
N THR A 175 8.55 -14.23 -11.62
CA THR A 175 9.12 -14.95 -12.77
C THR A 175 9.78 -14.01 -13.77
N LYS A 176 10.49 -14.56 -14.76
CA LYS A 176 11.13 -13.76 -15.81
C LYS A 176 10.12 -13.01 -16.69
N ASP A 177 8.93 -13.58 -16.88
CA ASP A 177 7.78 -12.97 -17.55
C ASP A 177 6.95 -12.07 -16.62
N GLY A 178 7.45 -11.78 -15.41
CA GLY A 178 6.87 -10.80 -14.50
C GLY A 178 5.59 -11.26 -13.78
N LYS A 179 5.33 -12.57 -13.75
CA LYS A 179 4.21 -13.16 -13.01
C LYS A 179 4.63 -13.47 -11.58
N GLY A 180 3.65 -13.53 -10.69
CA GLY A 180 3.81 -13.82 -9.27
C GLY A 180 4.25 -12.62 -8.44
N GLY A 181 4.78 -12.91 -7.25
CA GLY A 181 5.27 -11.88 -6.33
C GLY A 181 4.20 -11.26 -5.43
N THR A 182 4.64 -10.28 -4.63
CA THR A 182 3.79 -9.51 -3.72
C THR A 182 4.04 -8.03 -3.91
N LYS A 183 2.99 -7.23 -4.17
CA LYS A 183 3.08 -5.77 -4.29
C LYS A 183 2.17 -5.06 -3.30
N ILE A 184 2.43 -3.79 -3.07
CA ILE A 184 1.61 -2.90 -2.23
C ILE A 184 0.83 -1.94 -3.13
N SER A 185 -0.46 -1.76 -2.86
CA SER A 185 -1.37 -0.92 -3.64
C SER A 185 -2.24 -0.07 -2.73
N THR A 186 -2.38 1.22 -3.07
CA THR A 186 -3.37 2.14 -2.49
C THR A 186 -4.61 2.29 -3.36
N VAL A 187 -4.65 1.63 -4.51
CA VAL A 187 -5.83 1.56 -5.40
C VAL A 187 -6.76 0.45 -4.95
N GLU A 188 -6.18 -0.68 -4.54
CA GLU A 188 -6.96 -1.82 -4.07
C GLU A 188 -7.36 -1.61 -2.61
N PRO A 189 -8.66 -1.54 -2.27
CA PRO A 189 -9.08 -1.28 -0.90
C PRO A 189 -8.73 -2.45 0.03
N TYR A 190 -8.80 -3.68 -0.48
CA TYR A 190 -8.56 -4.91 0.26
C TYR A 190 -7.51 -5.75 -0.43
N THR A 191 -6.78 -6.54 0.34
CA THR A 191 -5.75 -7.43 -0.20
C THR A 191 -6.38 -8.43 -1.15
N LYS A 192 -5.89 -8.44 -2.39
CA LYS A 192 -6.29 -9.41 -3.41
C LYS A 192 -5.29 -10.55 -3.46
N LEU A 193 -5.79 -11.77 -3.50
CA LEU A 193 -4.98 -12.98 -3.53
C LEU A 193 -5.33 -13.81 -4.75
N GLU A 194 -4.31 -14.40 -5.38
CA GLU A 194 -4.52 -15.49 -6.34
C GLU A 194 -5.39 -16.59 -5.70
N THR A 195 -6.26 -17.19 -6.51
CA THR A 195 -7.35 -18.08 -6.06
C THR A 195 -6.87 -19.20 -5.12
N SER A 196 -5.76 -19.87 -5.44
CA SER A 196 -5.21 -20.94 -4.61
C SER A 196 -4.70 -20.43 -3.26
N ILE A 197 -4.04 -19.26 -3.24
CA ILE A 197 -3.59 -18.59 -2.01
C ILE A 197 -4.79 -18.14 -1.17
N TYR A 198 -5.80 -17.54 -1.80
CA TYR A 198 -7.04 -17.12 -1.16
C TYR A 198 -7.74 -18.30 -0.46
N ASN A 199 -7.92 -19.42 -1.17
CA ASN A 199 -8.59 -20.60 -0.64
C ASN A 199 -7.80 -21.22 0.53
N ALA A 200 -6.48 -21.29 0.43
CA ALA A 200 -5.64 -21.82 1.50
C ALA A 200 -5.68 -20.92 2.76
N LEU A 201 -5.57 -19.60 2.57
CA LEU A 201 -5.60 -18.61 3.65
C LEU A 201 -6.95 -18.62 4.38
N THR A 202 -8.06 -18.55 3.63
CA THR A 202 -9.41 -18.56 4.22
C THR A 202 -9.70 -19.86 4.95
N LYS A 203 -9.32 -21.01 4.39
CA LYS A 203 -9.45 -22.32 5.05
C LYS A 203 -8.66 -22.38 6.36
N ALA A 204 -7.41 -21.93 6.35
CA ALA A 204 -6.56 -21.91 7.53
C ALA A 204 -7.09 -20.94 8.61
N PHE A 205 -7.59 -19.76 8.21
CA PHE A 205 -8.18 -18.78 9.11
C PHE A 205 -9.45 -19.33 9.81
N VAL A 206 -10.38 -19.89 9.03
CA VAL A 206 -11.62 -20.49 9.56
C VAL A 206 -11.29 -21.65 10.52
N LYS A 207 -10.27 -22.45 10.20
CA LYS A 207 -9.81 -23.53 11.09
C LYS A 207 -9.26 -22.99 12.41
N ALA A 208 -8.51 -21.89 12.38
CA ALA A 208 -7.89 -21.30 13.57
C ALA A 208 -8.90 -20.73 14.58
N ILE A 209 -10.11 -20.37 14.14
CA ILE A 209 -11.24 -19.95 15.00
C ILE A 209 -12.49 -20.80 14.77
N SER A 210 -12.32 -22.12 14.69
CA SER A 210 -13.40 -23.07 14.40
C SER A 210 -14.58 -23.04 15.38
N LYS A 211 -14.37 -22.54 16.61
CA LYS A 211 -15.41 -22.40 17.63
C LYS A 211 -16.32 -21.19 17.41
N VAL A 212 -15.94 -20.25 16.55
CA VAL A 212 -16.72 -19.05 16.26
C VAL A 212 -17.60 -19.32 15.03
N PRO A 213 -18.94 -19.25 15.14
CA PRO A 213 -19.82 -19.54 14.01
C PRO A 213 -19.69 -18.46 12.94
N ARG A 214 -19.58 -18.89 11.67
CA ARG A 214 -19.65 -17.99 10.51
C ARG A 214 -21.09 -17.53 10.28
N VAL A 215 -21.25 -16.30 9.83
CA VAL A 215 -22.54 -15.76 9.36
C VAL A 215 -22.57 -15.71 7.84
N LYS A 216 -23.71 -15.28 7.27
CA LYS A 216 -23.87 -15.12 5.83
C LYS A 216 -22.77 -14.20 5.27
N PRO A 217 -22.08 -14.60 4.19
CA PRO A 217 -21.11 -13.73 3.51
C PRO A 217 -21.73 -12.40 3.06
N VAL A 218 -20.94 -11.33 3.13
CA VAL A 218 -21.29 -10.00 2.62
C VAL A 218 -20.28 -9.62 1.57
N ALA A 219 -20.76 -9.43 0.34
CA ALA A 219 -19.89 -9.11 -0.80
C ALA A 219 -19.04 -7.86 -0.51
N PRO A 220 -17.75 -7.84 -0.91
CA PRO A 220 -17.05 -8.86 -1.71
C PRO A 220 -16.47 -10.04 -0.90
N PHE A 221 -16.73 -10.14 0.40
CA PHE A 221 -16.08 -11.10 1.29
C PHE A 221 -16.83 -12.43 1.41
N LYS A 222 -16.10 -13.54 1.51
CA LYS A 222 -16.69 -14.90 1.66
C LYS A 222 -16.64 -15.45 3.09
N VAL A 223 -15.90 -14.82 4.01
CA VAL A 223 -15.74 -15.27 5.40
C VAL A 223 -16.13 -14.14 6.34
N CYS A 224 -17.27 -14.29 7.02
CA CYS A 224 -17.81 -13.28 7.93
C CYS A 224 -18.28 -13.91 9.24
N TYR A 225 -18.26 -13.10 10.31
CA TYR A 225 -18.62 -13.46 11.67
C TYR A 225 -19.50 -12.38 12.29
N ASN A 226 -20.29 -12.76 13.29
CA ASN A 226 -20.96 -11.77 14.14
C ASN A 226 -19.90 -11.08 15.03
N ARG A 227 -19.92 -9.74 15.07
CA ARG A 227 -19.01 -8.91 15.86
C ARG A 227 -19.01 -9.31 17.33
N THR A 228 -20.17 -9.60 17.91
CA THR A 228 -20.30 -9.96 19.33
C THR A 228 -19.70 -11.32 19.67
N SER A 229 -19.47 -12.17 18.67
CA SER A 229 -18.83 -13.48 18.83
C SER A 229 -17.30 -13.41 18.80
N LEU A 230 -16.73 -12.23 18.54
CA LEU A 230 -15.29 -11.99 18.51
C LEU A 230 -14.89 -11.12 19.71
N GLY A 231 -13.76 -11.44 20.34
CA GLY A 231 -13.19 -10.59 21.38
C GLY A 231 -12.80 -9.21 20.82
N SER A 232 -12.55 -8.24 21.70
CA SER A 232 -11.97 -6.96 21.33
C SER A 232 -10.57 -6.82 21.92
N THR A 233 -9.62 -6.34 21.14
CA THR A 233 -8.23 -6.10 21.56
C THR A 233 -7.82 -4.68 21.16
N ARG A 234 -6.66 -4.24 21.67
CA ARG A 234 -6.09 -2.94 21.29
C ARG A 234 -5.86 -2.80 19.78
N VAL A 235 -5.60 -3.91 19.09
CA VAL A 235 -5.30 -3.95 17.66
C VAL A 235 -6.48 -4.49 16.85
N GLY A 236 -7.71 -4.25 17.32
CA GLY A 236 -8.96 -4.61 16.65
C GLY A 236 -9.56 -5.93 17.14
N PRO A 237 -10.47 -6.54 16.36
CA PRO A 237 -11.12 -7.80 16.71
C PRO A 237 -10.13 -8.90 17.09
N GLY A 238 -10.47 -9.68 18.11
CA GLY A 238 -9.70 -10.79 18.65
C GLY A 238 -9.75 -12.00 17.73
N VAL A 239 -9.01 -11.91 16.62
CA VAL A 239 -8.85 -12.96 15.63
C VAL A 239 -7.38 -13.38 15.51
N PRO A 240 -7.09 -14.56 14.95
CA PRO A 240 -5.72 -15.03 14.73
C PRO A 240 -4.91 -14.02 13.91
N PRO A 241 -3.67 -13.68 14.32
CA PRO A 241 -2.80 -12.85 13.51
C PRO A 241 -2.42 -13.58 12.23
N ILE A 242 -2.33 -12.84 11.14
CA ILE A 242 -1.80 -13.30 9.86
C ILE A 242 -0.41 -12.71 9.70
N GLU A 243 0.60 -13.52 9.44
CA GLU A 243 1.98 -13.06 9.24
C GLU A 243 2.41 -13.27 7.79
N LEU A 244 2.92 -12.21 7.16
CA LEU A 244 3.70 -12.33 5.94
C LEU A 244 5.17 -12.45 6.33
N VAL A 245 5.75 -13.63 6.11
CA VAL A 245 7.17 -13.86 6.37
C VAL A 245 7.95 -13.30 5.19
N LEU A 246 8.85 -12.37 5.48
CA LEU A 246 9.61 -11.60 4.52
C LEU A 246 11.09 -11.99 4.58
N ARG A 247 11.70 -12.11 3.41
CA ARG A 247 13.16 -12.33 3.29
C ARG A 247 13.91 -11.02 3.50
N ASN A 248 14.96 -11.03 4.32
CA ASN A 248 15.85 -9.87 4.45
C ASN A 248 16.98 -9.88 3.42
N LYS A 249 17.69 -8.75 3.32
CA LYS A 249 18.80 -8.54 2.35
C LYS A 249 19.90 -9.60 2.45
N ASN A 250 20.17 -10.12 3.65
CA ASN A 250 21.24 -11.11 3.88
C ASN A 250 20.80 -12.56 3.60
N ALA A 251 19.58 -12.80 3.10
CA ALA A 251 18.99 -14.10 2.76
C ALA A 251 18.89 -15.17 3.87
N THR A 252 19.60 -14.99 4.99
CA THR A 252 19.64 -15.91 6.13
C THR A 252 18.74 -15.48 7.29
N THR A 253 18.23 -14.24 7.28
CA THR A 253 17.30 -13.74 8.29
C THR A 253 15.94 -13.42 7.68
N TYR A 254 14.90 -13.66 8.46
CA TYR A 254 13.52 -13.39 8.11
C TYR A 254 12.94 -12.36 9.06
N THR A 255 12.00 -11.57 8.58
CA THR A 255 11.14 -10.72 9.42
C THR A 255 9.69 -11.01 9.11
N SER A 256 8.78 -10.82 10.07
CA SER A 256 7.34 -10.99 9.85
C SER A 256 6.66 -9.63 9.83
N TRP A 257 5.89 -9.35 8.78
CA TRP A 257 4.85 -8.34 8.86
C TRP A 257 3.59 -8.99 9.40
N THR A 258 3.18 -8.59 10.60
CA THR A 258 1.96 -9.11 11.24
C THR A 258 0.76 -8.21 10.93
N ILE A 259 -0.29 -8.81 10.37
CA ILE A 259 -1.60 -8.22 10.11
C ILE A 259 -2.53 -8.64 11.25
N TRP A 260 -2.93 -7.66 12.07
CA TRP A 260 -3.79 -7.85 13.23
C TRP A 260 -5.26 -7.67 12.88
N GLY A 261 -6.17 -7.94 13.82
CA GLY A 261 -7.62 -7.84 13.61
C GLY A 261 -8.10 -6.53 12.98
N SER A 262 -7.49 -5.40 13.35
CA SER A 262 -7.75 -4.08 12.77
C SER A 262 -7.49 -4.00 11.27
N ASN A 263 -6.48 -4.74 10.79
CA ASN A 263 -6.06 -4.78 9.38
C ASN A 263 -6.49 -6.07 8.65
N SER A 264 -6.97 -7.09 9.36
CA SER A 264 -7.45 -8.34 8.77
C SER A 264 -8.97 -8.44 8.73
N MET A 265 -9.69 -7.74 9.62
CA MET A 265 -11.16 -7.74 9.67
C MET A 265 -11.74 -6.40 9.22
N VAL A 266 -12.85 -6.45 8.51
CA VAL A 266 -13.58 -5.30 7.96
C VAL A 266 -14.98 -5.28 8.55
N ALA A 267 -15.37 -4.15 9.13
CA ALA A 267 -16.75 -3.90 9.52
C ALA A 267 -17.58 -3.58 8.28
N VAL A 268 -18.48 -4.49 7.91
CA VAL A 268 -19.41 -4.27 6.78
C VAL A 268 -20.73 -3.64 7.23
N ASN A 269 -21.06 -3.78 8.52
CA ASN A 269 -22.10 -3.07 9.25
C ASN A 269 -21.83 -3.16 10.76
N ASP A 270 -22.81 -2.78 11.58
CA ASP A 270 -22.69 -2.76 13.05
C ASP A 270 -22.52 -4.17 13.64
N ASP A 271 -23.11 -5.19 13.02
CA ASP A 271 -23.16 -6.56 13.56
C ASP A 271 -22.16 -7.52 12.93
N VAL A 272 -21.64 -7.22 11.74
CA VAL A 272 -20.87 -8.18 10.92
C VAL A 272 -19.46 -7.68 10.65
N LEU A 273 -18.50 -8.56 10.95
CA LEU A 273 -17.10 -8.41 10.60
C LEU A 273 -16.72 -9.49 9.57
N CYS A 274 -16.07 -9.09 8.48
CA CYS A 274 -15.60 -10.01 7.44
C CYS A 274 -14.08 -10.01 7.33
N LEU A 275 -13.50 -11.14 6.95
CA LEU A 275 -12.08 -11.25 6.64
C LEU A 275 -11.78 -10.41 5.39
N GLY A 276 -10.97 -9.36 5.54
CA GLY A 276 -10.67 -8.31 4.57
C GLY A 276 -9.71 -8.72 3.44
N PHE A 277 -9.88 -9.93 2.92
CA PHE A 277 -9.14 -10.47 1.78
C PHE A 277 -10.15 -10.87 0.71
N VAL A 278 -9.80 -10.64 -0.55
CA VAL A 278 -10.68 -10.97 -1.68
C VAL A 278 -9.98 -11.90 -2.67
N ASP A 279 -10.79 -12.74 -3.30
CA ASP A 279 -10.38 -13.66 -4.35
C ASP A 279 -10.12 -12.87 -5.63
N GLY A 280 -8.89 -12.88 -6.11
CA GLY A 280 -8.53 -12.25 -7.38
C GLY A 280 -9.07 -13.02 -8.58
N GLY A 281 -9.27 -14.33 -8.49
CA GLY A 281 -9.48 -15.18 -9.67
C GLY A 281 -8.17 -15.63 -10.30
N VAL A 282 -8.28 -16.32 -11.45
CA VAL A 282 -7.17 -17.00 -12.15
C VAL A 282 -6.55 -16.15 -13.27
N GLU A 283 -7.30 -15.18 -13.80
CA GLU A 283 -6.89 -14.25 -14.86
C GLU A 283 -6.65 -12.84 -14.30
N PHE A 284 -5.83 -12.74 -13.24
CA PHE A 284 -5.42 -11.43 -12.76
C PHE A 284 -4.39 -10.85 -13.72
N GLU A 285 -4.77 -9.89 -14.55
CA GLU A 285 -3.83 -8.93 -15.12
C GLU A 285 -3.80 -7.67 -14.23
N PRO A 286 -2.62 -7.25 -13.74
CA PRO A 286 -1.34 -7.95 -13.83
C PRO A 286 -1.30 -9.15 -12.88
N THR A 287 -0.60 -10.18 -13.33
CA THR A 287 -0.37 -11.53 -12.77
C THR A 287 0.36 -11.55 -11.43
N THR A 288 0.11 -10.59 -10.53
CA THR A 288 0.70 -10.53 -9.19
C THR A 288 -0.12 -11.38 -8.22
N SER A 289 0.53 -12.34 -7.55
CA SER A 289 -0.17 -13.30 -6.68
C SER A 289 -0.75 -12.70 -5.40
N ILE A 290 -0.11 -11.67 -4.86
CA ILE A 290 -0.57 -10.96 -3.65
C ILE A 290 -0.48 -9.46 -3.91
N VAL A 291 -1.63 -8.78 -3.87
CA VAL A 291 -1.69 -7.32 -3.92
C VAL A 291 -2.19 -6.84 -2.56
N ILE A 292 -1.28 -6.36 -1.72
CA ILE A 292 -1.60 -5.82 -0.39
C ILE A 292 -2.36 -4.50 -0.58
N GLY A 293 -3.60 -4.46 -0.10
CA GLY A 293 -4.49 -3.31 -0.25
C GLY A 293 -4.37 -2.26 0.86
N ALA A 294 -5.09 -1.16 0.69
CA ALA A 294 -5.10 0.00 1.58
C ALA A 294 -5.48 -0.38 3.03
N HIS A 295 -6.55 -1.17 3.22
CA HIS A 295 -7.02 -1.61 4.55
C HIS A 295 -5.93 -2.32 5.36
N GLN A 296 -5.06 -3.07 4.70
CA GLN A 296 -3.99 -3.82 5.38
C GLN A 296 -2.81 -2.94 5.83
N ILE A 297 -2.67 -1.74 5.26
CA ILE A 297 -1.57 -0.80 5.57
C ILE A 297 -2.04 0.41 6.39
N GLU A 298 -3.35 0.53 6.66
CA GLU A 298 -3.89 1.52 7.59
C GLU A 298 -3.29 1.37 8.99
N ASP A 299 -3.01 2.50 9.64
CA ASP A 299 -2.38 2.58 10.96
C ASP A 299 -1.05 1.83 11.08
N ASN A 300 -0.36 1.64 9.95
CA ASN A 300 1.03 1.21 9.85
C ASN A 300 1.81 2.29 9.07
N LEU A 301 3.02 2.62 9.53
CA LEU A 301 3.89 3.50 8.76
C LEU A 301 4.76 2.68 7.82
N LEU A 302 4.68 2.97 6.52
CA LEU A 302 5.48 2.36 5.48
C LEU A 302 6.45 3.41 4.92
N GLN A 303 7.76 3.16 5.01
CA GLN A 303 8.82 3.96 4.43
C GLN A 303 9.37 3.29 3.17
N PHE A 304 9.12 3.89 2.01
CA PHE A 304 9.68 3.46 0.73
C PHE A 304 11.03 4.15 0.53
N ASP A 305 12.11 3.46 0.86
CA ASP A 305 13.48 3.94 0.65
C ASP A 305 13.96 3.51 -0.75
N ILE A 306 13.56 4.30 -1.75
CA ILE A 306 13.78 4.03 -3.17
C ILE A 306 15.29 4.06 -3.50
N ALA A 307 16.04 4.97 -2.87
CA ALA A 307 17.49 5.05 -3.03
C ALA A 307 18.19 3.76 -2.57
N ASN A 308 17.82 3.24 -1.39
CA ASN A 308 18.44 2.03 -0.82
C ASN A 308 17.72 0.73 -1.16
N LYS A 309 16.69 0.77 -2.03
CA LYS A 309 15.91 -0.38 -2.49
C LYS A 309 15.37 -1.23 -1.32
N ARG A 310 14.75 -0.57 -0.34
CA ARG A 310 14.16 -1.25 0.83
C ARG A 310 12.86 -0.58 1.27
N LEU A 311 11.96 -1.40 1.82
CA LEU A 311 10.75 -0.96 2.48
C LEU A 311 10.98 -1.08 3.99
N GLY A 312 10.85 0.04 4.70
CA GLY A 312 10.65 0.04 6.14
C GLY A 312 9.16 -0.07 6.45
N PHE A 313 8.78 -0.86 7.45
CA PHE A 313 7.41 -0.90 7.94
C PHE A 313 7.41 -1.02 9.47
N THR A 314 6.39 -0.47 10.11
CA THR A 314 6.14 -0.67 11.53
C THR A 314 5.19 -1.85 11.74
N SER A 315 5.12 -2.37 12.97
CA SER A 315 3.87 -3.03 13.41
C SER A 315 2.74 -1.99 13.54
N SER A 316 1.50 -2.45 13.70
CA SER A 316 0.34 -1.57 13.93
C SER A 316 0.65 -0.53 15.02
N LEU A 317 0.49 0.75 14.69
CA LEU A 317 0.75 1.86 15.60
C LEU A 317 -0.18 1.84 16.82
N LEU A 318 -1.31 1.15 16.71
CA LEU A 318 -2.29 0.96 17.77
C LEU A 318 -1.67 0.34 19.03
N PHE A 319 -0.66 -0.54 18.92
CA PHE A 319 0.06 -1.07 20.09
C PHE A 319 0.69 0.04 20.93
N GLY A 320 1.27 1.03 20.24
CA GLY A 320 1.91 2.20 20.83
C GLY A 320 0.94 3.30 21.26
N GLN A 321 -0.37 3.04 21.27
CA GLN A 321 -1.40 4.04 21.62
C GLN A 321 -1.34 5.29 20.72
N THR A 322 -1.02 5.10 19.44
CA THR A 322 -1.10 6.16 18.44
C THR A 322 -1.66 5.62 17.12
N THR A 323 -2.02 6.50 16.20
CA THR A 323 -2.62 6.18 14.90
C THR A 323 -1.99 7.04 13.82
N CYS A 324 -2.23 6.72 12.56
CA CYS A 324 -1.80 7.60 11.47
C CYS A 324 -2.53 8.95 11.48
N ALA A 325 -3.68 9.06 12.15
CA ALA A 325 -4.41 10.32 12.34
C ALA A 325 -3.79 11.25 13.39
N ASN A 326 -2.86 10.75 14.21
CA ASN A 326 -2.24 11.50 15.31
C ASN A 326 -1.05 12.36 14.87
N PHE A 327 -0.82 12.52 13.56
CA PHE A 327 0.15 13.51 13.09
C PHE A 327 -0.38 14.93 13.36
N ASN A 328 0.45 15.78 13.96
CA ASN A 328 -0.01 17.11 14.36
C ASN A 328 0.06 18.11 13.19
N PHE A 329 -1.06 18.29 12.51
CA PHE A 329 -1.20 19.23 11.40
C PHE A 329 -1.24 20.71 11.81
N THR A 330 -1.07 21.05 13.08
CA THR A 330 -0.95 22.45 13.51
C THR A 330 0.35 23.02 12.95
N SER A 331 0.22 23.98 12.02
CA SER A 331 1.37 24.66 11.43
C SER A 331 2.13 25.44 12.51
N LYS A 332 3.45 25.23 12.55
CA LYS A 332 4.36 26.06 13.33
C LYS A 332 5.13 26.99 12.39
N PRO A 333 5.43 28.22 12.81
CA PRO A 333 6.20 29.17 12.02
C PRO A 333 7.57 28.60 11.60
#